data_AF-A0A957I4W1-F1
#
_entry.id   AF-A0A957I4W1-F1
#
_cell.length_a   1.000
_cell.length_b   1.000
_cell.length_c   1.000
_cell.angle_alpha   90.00
_cell.angle_beta   90.00
_cell.angle_gamma   90.00
#
_symmetry.space_group_name_H-M   'P 1'
#
loop_
_entity.id
_entity.type
_entity.pdbx_description
1 polymer ?
#
loop_
_entity_poly.entity_id
_entity_poly.type
_entity_poly.pdbx_seq_one_letter_code
_entity_poly.pdbx_strand_id
1 'polypeptide(L)' 'KTWSCYAGGERACGHCPTCAERLQAFAAVGIADPLPYA' A
#
# COMPACT_ATOMS: atom_id res chain seq x y z
N LYS A 1 -6.41 -13.01 -5.22
CA LYS A 1 -5.97 -11.88 -4.37
C LYS A 1 -4.47 -11.75 -4.55
N THR A 2 -3.99 -10.64 -5.12
CA THR A 2 -2.56 -10.36 -5.27
C THR A 2 -2.09 -9.53 -4.08
N TRP A 3 -0.89 -9.81 -3.60
CA TRP A 3 -0.28 -9.09 -2.48
C TRP A 3 0.97 -8.38 -2.98
N SER A 4 0.99 -7.05 -2.84
CA SER A 4 2.09 -6.24 -3.35
C SER A 4 3.16 -6.00 -2.29
N CYS A 5 2.80 -5.92 -1.00
CA CYS A 5 3.75 -5.50 0.04
C CYS A 5 4.86 -6.55 0.29
N TYR A 6 6.12 -6.11 0.19
CA TYR A 6 7.30 -6.96 0.40
C TYR A 6 7.49 -7.44 1.84
N ALA A 7 6.85 -6.80 2.82
CA ALA A 7 6.89 -7.26 4.20
C ALA A 7 6.08 -8.56 4.43
N GLY A 8 5.21 -8.95 3.50
CA GLY A 8 4.50 -10.23 3.53
C GLY A 8 3.55 -10.46 4.71
N GLY A 9 3.28 -9.45 5.54
CA GLY A 9 2.36 -9.54 6.69
C GLY A 9 0.89 -9.39 6.31
N GLU A 10 0.00 -9.42 7.31
CA GLU A 10 -1.44 -9.20 7.11
C GLU A 10 -1.80 -7.75 6.74
N ARG A 11 -0.91 -6.81 7.09
CA ARG A 11 -1.02 -5.37 6.83
C ARG A 11 0.11 -4.92 5.91
N ALA A 12 -0.19 -3.95 5.05
CA ALA A 12 0.82 -3.29 4.22
C ALA A 12 1.78 -2.48 5.10
N CYS A 13 3.08 -2.55 4.84
CA CYS A 13 4.05 -1.88 5.69
C CYS A 13 4.16 -0.36 5.45
N GLY A 14 3.62 0.16 4.35
CA GLY A 14 3.63 1.59 4.03
C GLY A 14 4.99 2.16 3.61
N HIS A 15 6.10 1.48 3.92
CA HIS A 15 7.45 1.97 3.71
C HIS A 15 8.25 1.24 2.60
N CYS A 16 7.75 0.12 2.06
CA CYS A 16 8.41 -0.56 0.94
C CYS A 16 8.08 0.11 -0.40
N PRO A 17 8.92 -0.04 -1.45
CA PRO A 17 8.76 0.70 -2.71
C PRO A 17 7.36 0.58 -3.32
N THR A 18 6.82 -0.64 -3.39
CA THR A 18 5.48 -0.87 -3.94
C THR A 18 4.33 -0.30 -3.08
N CYS A 19 4.50 -0.23 -1.74
CA CYS A 19 3.52 0.41 -0.87
C CYS A 19 3.56 1.93 -1.06
N ALA A 20 4.75 2.51 -1.23
CA ALA A 20 4.91 3.93 -1.51
C ALA A 20 4.29 4.32 -2.86
N GLU A 21 4.59 3.58 -3.93
CA GLU A 21 3.98 3.80 -5.26
C GLU A 21 2.45 3.67 -5.21
N ARG A 22 1.96 2.66 -4.49
CA ARG A 22 0.52 2.46 -4.29
C ARG A 22 -0.11 3.65 -3.57
N LEU A 23 0.44 4.06 -2.42
CA LEU A 23 -0.07 5.22 -1.66
C LEU A 23 -0.06 6.50 -2.51
N GLN A 24 0.98 6.72 -3.31
CA GLN A 24 1.05 7.85 -4.23
C GLN A 24 -0.03 7.79 -5.31
N ALA A 25 -0.28 6.62 -5.89
CA ALA A 25 -1.34 6.43 -6.88
C ALA A 25 -2.73 6.73 -6.30
N PHE A 26 -3.01 6.26 -5.08
CA PHE A 26 -4.25 6.56 -4.37
C PHE A 26 -4.37 8.05 -4.02
N ALA A 27 -3.29 8.67 -3.54
CA ALA A 27 -3.25 10.10 -3.25
C ALA A 27 -3.45 10.95 -4.52
N ALA A 28 -2.89 10.53 -5.66
CA ALA A 28 -3.02 11.24 -6.93
C ALA A 28 -4.47 11.30 -7.44
N VAL A 29 -5.29 10.30 -7.12
CA VAL A 29 -6.74 10.29 -7.43
C VAL A 29 -7.59 10.84 -6.31
N GLY A 30 -6.99 11.29 -5.20
CA GLY A 30 -7.69 11.84 -4.04
C GLY A 30 -8.49 10.80 -3.24
N ILE A 31 -8.14 9.52 -3.34
CA ILE A 31 -8.84 8.41 -2.67
C ILE A 31 -7.92 7.84 -1.58
N ALA A 32 -8.48 7.49 -0.44
CA ALA A 32 -7.75 6.77 0.61
C ALA A 32 -7.56 5.30 0.22
N ASP A 33 -6.37 4.78 0.45
CA ASP A 33 -6.07 3.38 0.19
C ASP A 33 -6.89 2.47 1.16
N PRO A 34 -7.70 1.51 0.65
CA PRO A 34 -8.50 0.62 1.49
C PRO A 34 -7.70 -0.49 2.19
N LEU A 35 -6.41 -0.67 1.85
CA LEU A 35 -5.58 -1.68 2.50
C LEU A 35 -5.23 -1.23 3.94
N PRO A 36 -5.30 -2.13 4.93
CA PRO A 36 -4.82 -1.82 6.27
C PRO A 36 -3.29 -1.73 6.28
N TYR A 37 -2.76 -0.69 6.91
CA TYR A 37 -1.33 -0.45 7.09
C TYR A 37 -0.87 -0.73 8.52
N ALA A 38 0.40 -1.12 8.68
CA ALA A 38 1.03 -1.42 9.97
C ALA A 38 1.64 -0.19 10.63
#